data_AF-A0A653PDC4-F1
#
_entry.id   AF-A0A653PDC4-F1
#
_cell.length_a   1.000
_cell.length_b   1.000
_cell.length_c   1.000
_cell.angle_alpha   90.00
_cell.angle_beta   90.00
_cell.angle_gamma   90.00
#
_symmetry.space_group_name_H-M   'P 1'
#
loop_
_entity.id
_entity.type
_entity.pdbx_description
1 polymer ?
#
loop_
_entity_poly.entity_id
_entity_poly.type
_entity_poly.pdbx_seq_one_letter_code
_entity_poly.pdbx_strand_id
1 'polypeptide(L)'
;MKLTSEQIDQLYRFTRQHYVEWYDLQTELVDHLANAIEEQWQENPKLSFDQALQNEFKKFGVFGFMDVVEGKQRFLQKKYNQIVWSIVKTFFTLPKIMGTIGVTGVLFLLLKSSHYNGDWVLLFYGLLVLFALYGMISNRMKHKKQIQKHQKRWLMEDIMHQYGGFAGAIIFPLNLFMQLFNRVEHYISNTYFLVFASFFLVLMTILMYVIFFEIPSQSKKYLLQTYPEYSLANL
;
A
#
# COMPACT_ATOMS: atom_id res chain seq x y z
N MET A 1 -36.70 19.80 3.98
CA MET A 1 -35.84 21.00 3.79
C MET A 1 -34.54 20.54 3.14
N LYS A 2 -33.77 21.44 2.51
CA LYS A 2 -32.43 21.11 1.98
C LYS A 2 -31.35 21.83 2.75
N LEU A 3 -30.18 21.20 2.88
CA LEU A 3 -29.02 21.80 3.55
C LEU A 3 -28.42 22.94 2.73
N THR A 4 -27.91 23.96 3.43
CA THR A 4 -27.11 25.04 2.83
C THR A 4 -25.65 24.60 2.65
N SER A 5 -24.91 25.28 1.78
CA SER A 5 -23.47 25.02 1.61
C SER A 5 -22.68 25.18 2.92
N GLU A 6 -23.06 26.16 3.76
CA GLU A 6 -22.43 26.38 5.07
C GLU A 6 -22.65 25.20 6.01
N GLN A 7 -23.83 24.58 5.98
CA GLN A 7 -24.15 23.38 6.78
C GLN A 7 -23.39 22.15 6.26
N ILE A 8 -23.24 22.02 4.94
CA ILE A 8 -22.39 20.96 4.36
C ILE A 8 -20.94 21.13 4.81
N ASP A 9 -20.40 22.35 4.81
CA ASP A 9 -19.06 22.64 5.33
C ASP A 9 -18.94 22.38 6.85
N GLN A 10 -20.03 22.56 7.61
CA GLN A 10 -20.08 22.12 9.01
C GLN A 10 -20.01 20.60 9.14
N LEU A 11 -20.68 19.83 8.27
CA LEU A 11 -20.60 18.36 8.26
C LEU A 11 -19.19 17.86 7.93
N TYR A 12 -18.48 18.48 6.98
CA TYR A 12 -17.07 18.15 6.70
C TYR A 12 -16.17 18.43 7.91
N ARG A 13 -16.37 19.57 8.60
CA ARG A 13 -15.62 19.88 9.83
C ARG A 13 -15.93 18.89 10.94
N PHE A 14 -17.20 18.52 11.08
CA PHE A 14 -17.67 17.56 12.07
C PHE A 14 -17.04 16.18 11.86
N THR A 15 -17.12 15.61 10.66
CA THR A 15 -16.50 14.31 10.35
C THR A 15 -14.99 14.31 10.61
N ARG A 16 -14.29 15.40 10.26
CA ARG A 16 -12.86 15.56 10.54
C ARG A 16 -12.54 15.64 12.04
N GLN A 17 -13.36 16.34 12.83
CA GLN A 17 -13.22 16.39 14.30
C GLN A 17 -13.44 15.02 14.95
N HIS A 18 -14.21 14.15 14.29
CA HIS A 18 -14.45 12.77 14.68
C HIS A 18 -13.51 11.77 13.98
N TYR A 19 -12.26 12.19 13.70
CA TYR A 19 -11.15 11.35 13.22
C TYR A 19 -11.34 10.70 11.84
N VAL A 20 -12.24 11.23 11.01
CA VAL A 20 -12.33 10.84 9.60
C VAL A 20 -11.38 11.74 8.81
N GLU A 21 -10.21 11.23 8.44
CA GLU A 21 -9.16 12.04 7.80
C GLU A 21 -9.13 11.95 6.27
N TRP A 22 -9.83 10.96 5.69
CA TRP A 22 -9.81 10.68 4.27
C TRP A 22 -11.00 11.31 3.56
N TYR A 23 -10.72 12.01 2.47
CA TYR A 23 -11.70 12.80 1.74
C TYR A 23 -12.82 11.95 1.15
N ASP A 24 -12.51 10.79 0.59
CA ASP A 24 -13.51 9.85 0.06
C ASP A 24 -14.48 9.38 1.14
N LEU A 25 -13.96 9.05 2.31
CA LEU A 25 -14.79 8.63 3.44
C LEU A 25 -15.55 9.79 4.09
N GLN A 26 -14.96 10.99 4.14
CA GLN A 26 -15.65 12.20 4.57
C GLN A 26 -16.85 12.50 3.67
N THR A 27 -16.67 12.49 2.35
CA THR A 27 -17.76 12.76 1.40
C THR A 27 -18.90 11.76 1.57
N GLU A 28 -18.61 10.46 1.74
CA GLU A 28 -19.61 9.42 1.99
C GLU A 28 -20.38 9.65 3.31
N LEU A 29 -19.67 10.00 4.39
CA LEU A 29 -20.29 10.28 5.68
C LEU A 29 -21.07 11.59 5.68
N VAL A 30 -20.58 12.62 4.98
CA VAL A 30 -21.28 13.90 4.84
C VAL A 30 -22.58 13.71 4.06
N ASP A 31 -22.57 12.93 2.99
CA ASP A 31 -23.78 12.60 2.24
C ASP A 31 -24.79 11.83 3.11
N HIS A 32 -24.32 10.82 3.86
CA HIS A 32 -25.16 10.09 4.81
C HIS A 32 -25.80 11.02 5.85
N LEU A 33 -24.99 11.86 6.51
CA LEU A 33 -25.48 12.79 7.53
C LEU A 33 -26.44 13.83 6.93
N ALA A 34 -26.13 14.31 5.73
CA ALA A 34 -26.97 15.28 5.03
C ALA A 34 -28.36 14.71 4.75
N ASN A 35 -28.41 13.54 4.13
CA ASN A 35 -29.67 12.85 3.81
C ASN A 35 -30.49 12.55 5.07
N ALA A 36 -29.84 12.09 6.15
CA ALA A 36 -30.52 11.77 7.40
C ALA A 36 -31.06 13.02 8.14
N ILE A 37 -30.37 14.17 8.06
CA ILE A 37 -30.86 15.44 8.60
C ILE A 37 -32.08 15.92 7.80
N GLU A 38 -32.01 15.83 6.47
CA GLU A 38 -33.13 16.21 5.60
C GLU A 38 -34.38 15.35 5.86
N GLU A 39 -34.20 14.04 6.10
CA GLU A 39 -35.27 13.11 6.51
C GLU A 39 -35.86 13.48 7.88
N GLN A 40 -35.02 13.74 8.89
CA GLN A 40 -35.48 14.22 10.20
C GLN A 40 -36.28 15.52 10.11
N TRP A 41 -35.92 16.43 9.19
CA TRP A 41 -36.69 17.65 8.94
C TRP A 41 -38.02 17.42 8.22
N GLN A 42 -38.16 16.34 7.44
CA GLN A 42 -39.46 15.96 6.88
C GLN A 42 -40.40 15.48 7.97
N GLU A 43 -39.90 14.73 8.95
CA GLU A 43 -40.68 14.24 10.09
C GLU A 43 -40.98 15.34 11.11
N ASN A 44 -40.00 16.19 11.41
CA ASN A 44 -40.14 17.29 12.36
C ASN A 44 -39.41 18.55 11.88
N PRO A 45 -40.10 19.44 11.15
CA PRO A 45 -39.52 20.68 10.61
C PRO A 45 -39.01 21.68 11.66
N LYS A 46 -39.30 21.48 12.96
CA LYS A 46 -38.86 22.38 14.04
C LYS A 46 -37.49 22.01 14.62
N LEU A 47 -36.92 20.87 14.22
CA LEU A 47 -35.58 20.45 14.65
C LEU A 47 -34.52 21.43 14.13
N SER A 48 -33.65 21.90 15.03
CA SER A 48 -32.46 22.63 14.60
C SER A 48 -31.46 21.68 13.93
N PHE A 49 -30.59 22.25 13.08
CA PHE A 49 -29.52 21.50 12.42
C PHE A 49 -28.64 20.74 13.42
N ASP A 50 -28.18 21.40 14.49
CA ASP A 50 -27.31 20.79 15.50
C ASP A 50 -28.01 19.64 16.24
N GLN A 51 -29.30 19.76 16.53
CA GLN A 51 -30.07 18.67 17.14
C GLN A 51 -30.19 17.49 16.18
N ALA A 52 -30.51 17.73 14.91
CA ALA A 52 -30.64 16.66 13.91
C ALA A 52 -29.30 15.95 13.67
N LEU A 53 -28.21 16.70 13.59
CA LEU A 53 -26.85 16.17 13.47
C LEU A 53 -26.47 15.31 14.67
N GLN A 54 -26.69 15.79 15.90
CA GLN A 54 -26.37 15.04 17.11
C GLN A 54 -27.25 13.80 17.29
N ASN A 55 -28.53 13.88 16.90
CA ASN A 55 -29.42 12.72 16.89
C ASN A 55 -28.91 11.63 15.94
N GLU A 56 -28.48 12.02 14.74
CA GLU A 56 -27.91 11.09 13.77
C GLU A 56 -26.58 10.52 14.25
N PHE A 57 -25.69 11.39 14.74
CA PHE A 57 -24.37 10.97 15.22
C PHE A 57 -24.46 9.97 16.38
N LYS A 58 -25.43 10.11 17.28
CA LYS A 58 -25.66 9.16 18.38
C LYS A 58 -25.96 7.74 17.90
N LYS A 59 -26.50 7.56 16.69
CA LYS A 59 -26.76 6.21 16.11
C LYS A 59 -25.47 5.43 15.85
N PHE A 60 -24.34 6.12 15.71
CA PHE A 60 -23.01 5.50 15.57
C PHE A 60 -22.42 5.02 16.90
N GLY A 61 -23.08 5.28 18.04
CA GLY A 61 -22.66 4.78 19.35
C GLY A 61 -21.43 5.48 19.93
N VAL A 62 -20.86 4.87 20.98
CA VAL A 62 -19.78 5.49 21.79
C VAL A 62 -18.48 5.69 20.99
N PHE A 63 -18.23 4.83 20.00
CA PHE A 63 -17.04 4.90 19.15
C PHE A 63 -17.22 5.82 17.93
N GLY A 64 -18.41 6.40 17.73
CA GLY A 64 -18.68 7.29 16.61
C GLY A 64 -18.36 6.63 15.26
N PHE A 65 -17.62 7.33 14.41
CA PHE A 65 -17.30 6.82 13.06
C PHE A 65 -16.24 5.72 13.01
N MET A 66 -15.66 5.30 14.15
CA MET A 66 -14.55 4.35 14.17
C MET A 66 -14.90 3.02 13.52
N ASP A 67 -16.08 2.46 13.81
CA ASP A 67 -16.52 1.19 13.22
C ASP A 67 -16.71 1.30 11.70
N VAL A 68 -17.19 2.44 11.21
CA VAL A 68 -17.36 2.70 9.77
C VAL A 68 -16.00 2.82 9.09
N VAL A 69 -15.07 3.57 9.70
CA VAL A 69 -13.70 3.73 9.24
C VAL A 69 -13.01 2.37 9.14
N GLU A 70 -13.06 1.57 10.20
CA GLU A 70 -12.44 0.24 10.23
C GLU A 70 -13.10 -0.71 9.22
N GLY A 71 -14.42 -0.68 9.09
CA GLY A 71 -15.16 -1.47 8.11
C GLY A 71 -14.71 -1.15 6.68
N LYS A 72 -14.60 0.14 6.35
CA LYS A 72 -14.12 0.60 5.05
C LYS A 72 -12.67 0.21 4.81
N GLN A 73 -11.80 0.39 5.81
CA GLN A 73 -10.40 -0.02 5.76
C GLN A 73 -10.27 -1.52 5.47
N ARG A 74 -10.96 -2.38 6.23
CA ARG A 74 -10.92 -3.84 6.03
C ARG A 74 -11.43 -4.24 4.65
N PHE A 75 -12.49 -3.59 4.16
CA PHE A 75 -13.03 -3.83 2.83
C PHE A 75 -12.03 -3.47 1.73
N LEU A 76 -11.45 -2.27 1.78
CA LEU A 76 -10.47 -1.81 0.80
C LEU A 76 -9.17 -2.62 0.87
N GLN A 77 -8.76 -3.03 2.06
CA GLN A 77 -7.62 -3.93 2.26
C GLN A 77 -7.85 -5.29 1.60
N LYS A 78 -9.04 -5.89 1.75
CA LYS A 78 -9.37 -7.14 1.04
C LYS A 78 -9.29 -6.97 -0.47
N LYS A 79 -9.80 -5.86 -1.01
CA LYS A 79 -9.67 -5.53 -2.44
C LYS A 79 -8.21 -5.37 -2.86
N TYR A 80 -7.42 -4.63 -2.09
CA TYR A 80 -5.99 -4.46 -2.34
C TYR A 80 -5.27 -5.81 -2.38
N ASN A 81 -5.53 -6.70 -1.41
CA ASN A 81 -4.96 -8.04 -1.39
C ASN A 81 -5.34 -8.85 -2.62
N GLN A 82 -6.59 -8.76 -3.11
CA GLN A 82 -7.00 -9.43 -4.35
C GLN A 82 -6.22 -8.93 -5.57
N ILE A 83 -5.94 -7.62 -5.64
CA ILE A 83 -5.11 -7.03 -6.70
C ILE A 83 -3.69 -7.58 -6.62
N VAL A 84 -3.07 -7.55 -5.44
CA VAL A 84 -1.73 -8.10 -5.22
C VAL A 84 -1.68 -9.57 -5.62
N TRP A 85 -2.67 -10.37 -5.20
CA TRP A 85 -2.77 -11.79 -5.58
C TRP A 85 -2.92 -11.99 -7.09
N SER A 86 -3.66 -11.13 -7.78
CA SER A 86 -3.78 -11.17 -9.24
C SER A 86 -2.42 -10.93 -9.91
N ILE A 87 -1.69 -9.90 -9.47
CA ILE A 87 -0.35 -9.56 -9.98
C ILE A 87 0.62 -10.72 -9.75
N VAL A 88 0.61 -11.29 -8.55
CA VAL A 88 1.44 -12.44 -8.19
C VAL A 88 1.14 -13.63 -9.11
N LYS A 89 -0.14 -13.96 -9.34
CA LYS A 89 -0.54 -15.04 -10.28
C LYS A 89 -0.09 -14.78 -11.71
N THR A 90 -0.18 -13.54 -12.19
CA THR A 90 0.34 -13.15 -13.52
C THR A 90 1.86 -13.29 -13.60
N PHE A 91 2.57 -13.17 -12.48
CA PHE A 91 4.01 -13.36 -12.43
C PHE A 91 4.42 -14.84 -12.52
N PHE A 92 3.67 -15.75 -11.91
CA PHE A 92 3.92 -17.21 -11.97
C PHE A 92 3.37 -17.89 -13.24
N THR A 93 3.36 -17.19 -14.37
CA THR A 93 3.00 -17.77 -15.67
C THR A 93 4.21 -18.49 -16.29
N LEU A 94 3.97 -19.57 -17.05
CA LEU A 94 5.01 -20.45 -17.60
C LEU A 94 6.19 -19.70 -18.29
N PRO A 95 5.97 -18.68 -19.16
CA PRO A 95 7.07 -17.98 -19.81
C PRO A 95 8.00 -17.26 -18.82
N LYS A 96 7.43 -16.68 -17.76
CA LYS A 96 8.20 -15.94 -16.75
C LYS A 96 8.96 -16.87 -15.82
N ILE A 97 8.40 -18.05 -15.52
CA ILE A 97 9.09 -19.09 -14.75
C ILE A 97 10.30 -19.60 -15.55
N MET A 98 10.12 -19.91 -16.84
CA MET A 98 11.23 -20.34 -17.70
C MET A 98 12.31 -19.26 -17.81
N GLY A 99 11.93 -17.98 -17.96
CA GLY A 99 12.86 -16.86 -17.92
C GLY A 99 13.63 -16.78 -16.60
N THR A 100 12.95 -16.97 -15.47
CA THR A 100 13.57 -16.96 -14.13
C THR A 100 14.60 -18.07 -13.98
N ILE A 101 14.29 -19.29 -14.45
CA ILE A 101 15.22 -20.41 -14.46
C ILE A 101 16.42 -20.12 -15.37
N GLY A 102 16.18 -19.56 -16.56
CA GLY A 102 17.23 -19.17 -17.50
C GLY A 102 18.20 -18.14 -16.91
N VAL A 103 17.67 -17.04 -16.34
CA VAL A 103 18.47 -16.00 -15.69
C VAL A 103 19.24 -16.57 -14.49
N THR A 104 18.61 -17.45 -13.71
CA THR A 104 19.28 -18.16 -12.61
C THR A 104 20.46 -18.99 -13.11
N GLY A 105 20.29 -19.75 -14.20
CA GLY A 105 21.35 -20.54 -14.80
C GLY A 105 22.51 -19.69 -15.29
N VAL A 106 22.22 -18.58 -15.97
CA VAL A 106 23.25 -17.62 -16.43
C VAL A 106 24.01 -17.04 -15.24
N LEU A 107 23.30 -16.56 -14.21
CA LEU A 107 23.93 -16.00 -13.02
C LEU A 107 24.80 -17.04 -12.30
N PHE A 108 24.31 -18.27 -12.16
CA PHE A 108 25.07 -19.37 -11.57
C PHE A 108 26.37 -19.64 -12.34
N LEU A 109 26.32 -19.70 -13.67
CA LEU A 109 27.51 -19.92 -14.50
C LEU A 109 28.52 -18.77 -14.35
N LEU A 110 28.05 -17.53 -14.31
CA LEU A 110 28.91 -16.36 -14.09
C LEU A 110 29.59 -16.40 -12.72
N LEU A 111 28.83 -16.71 -11.66
CA LEU A 111 29.37 -16.81 -10.31
C LEU A 111 30.33 -17.99 -10.17
N LYS A 112 30.03 -19.15 -10.78
CA LYS A 112 30.89 -20.34 -10.75
C LYS A 112 32.21 -20.14 -11.48
N SER A 113 32.21 -19.38 -12.58
CA SER A 113 33.41 -19.07 -13.36
C SER A 113 34.34 -18.07 -12.65
N SER A 114 33.80 -17.27 -11.72
CA SER A 114 34.55 -16.26 -11.00
C SER A 114 35.38 -16.85 -9.86
N HIS A 115 36.65 -16.42 -9.75
CA HIS A 115 37.52 -16.80 -8.63
C HIS A 115 37.06 -16.20 -7.29
N TYR A 116 36.33 -15.08 -7.32
CA TYR A 116 35.85 -14.33 -6.15
C TYR A 116 34.33 -14.47 -5.97
N ASN A 117 33.80 -15.67 -6.15
CA ASN A 117 32.36 -15.96 -6.13
C ASN A 117 31.67 -15.50 -4.83
N GLY A 118 32.34 -15.63 -3.67
CA GLY A 118 31.92 -15.11 -2.36
C GLY A 118 31.62 -13.62 -2.37
N ASP A 119 32.61 -12.83 -2.78
CA ASP A 119 32.56 -11.37 -2.79
C ASP A 119 31.48 -10.85 -3.73
N TRP A 120 31.35 -11.46 -4.92
CA TRP A 120 30.31 -11.10 -5.87
C TRP A 120 28.91 -11.32 -5.30
N VAL A 121 28.67 -12.46 -4.64
CA VAL A 121 27.37 -12.73 -4.02
C VAL A 121 27.08 -11.71 -2.92
N LEU A 122 28.04 -11.41 -2.05
CA LEU A 122 27.86 -10.39 -1.00
C LEU A 122 27.59 -9.01 -1.60
N LEU A 123 28.32 -8.61 -2.64
CA LEU A 123 28.14 -7.34 -3.32
C LEU A 123 26.73 -7.20 -3.89
N PHE A 124 26.23 -8.23 -4.60
CA PHE A 124 24.87 -8.20 -5.15
C PHE A 124 23.79 -8.15 -4.07
N TYR A 125 23.91 -8.93 -2.99
CA TYR A 125 22.96 -8.85 -1.88
C TYR A 125 23.01 -7.48 -1.19
N GLY A 126 24.20 -6.92 -1.00
CA GLY A 126 24.37 -5.57 -0.45
C GLY A 126 23.68 -4.52 -1.29
N LEU A 127 23.83 -4.58 -2.62
CA LEU A 127 23.12 -3.68 -3.55
C LEU A 127 21.60 -3.86 -3.49
N LEU A 128 21.11 -5.10 -3.35
CA LEU A 128 19.68 -5.35 -3.18
C LEU A 128 19.12 -4.75 -1.89
N VAL A 129 19.86 -4.88 -0.78
CA VAL A 129 19.49 -4.25 0.50
C VAL A 129 19.48 -2.73 0.38
N LEU A 130 20.50 -2.13 -0.23
CA LEU A 130 20.57 -0.68 -0.46
C LEU A 130 19.42 -0.19 -1.35
N PHE A 131 19.11 -0.92 -2.42
CA PHE A 131 17.98 -0.63 -3.30
C PHE A 131 16.64 -0.65 -2.54
N ALA A 132 16.45 -1.66 -1.68
CA ALA A 132 15.25 -1.80 -0.88
C ALA A 132 15.09 -0.66 0.14
N LEU A 133 16.19 -0.29 0.81
CA LEU A 133 16.22 0.86 1.73
C LEU A 133 15.92 2.17 1.00
N TYR A 134 16.55 2.40 -0.16
CA TYR A 134 16.29 3.56 -1.00
C TYR A 134 14.82 3.64 -1.41
N GLY A 135 14.24 2.54 -1.92
CA GLY A 135 12.85 2.48 -2.32
C GLY A 135 11.90 2.82 -1.16
N MET A 136 12.16 2.32 0.04
CA MET A 136 11.39 2.61 1.25
C MET A 136 11.48 4.08 1.67
N ILE A 137 12.69 4.64 1.72
CA ILE A 137 12.91 6.04 2.10
C ILE A 137 12.25 6.96 1.07
N SER A 138 12.44 6.68 -0.22
CA SER A 138 11.83 7.42 -1.33
C SER A 138 10.30 7.40 -1.23
N ASN A 139 9.69 6.24 -0.98
CA ASN A 139 8.24 6.12 -0.84
C ASN A 139 7.70 6.88 0.38
N ARG A 140 8.39 6.78 1.53
CA ARG A 140 8.03 7.54 2.75
C ARG A 140 8.14 9.04 2.53
N MET A 141 9.19 9.51 1.87
CA MET A 141 9.36 10.93 1.56
C MET A 141 8.28 11.43 0.60
N LYS A 142 7.90 10.65 -0.42
CA LYS A 142 6.82 11.00 -1.34
C LYS A 142 5.48 11.12 -0.62
N HIS A 143 5.13 10.13 0.21
CA HIS A 143 3.90 10.13 1.01
C HIS A 143 3.85 11.31 1.99
N LYS A 144 4.95 11.57 2.71
CA LYS A 144 5.05 12.74 3.60
C LYS A 144 4.88 14.06 2.84
N LYS A 145 5.47 14.19 1.64
CA LYS A 145 5.30 15.39 0.80
C LYS A 145 3.87 15.55 0.29
N GLN A 146 3.16 14.47 -0.03
CA GLN A 146 1.75 14.52 -0.43
C GLN A 146 0.87 15.01 0.73
N ILE A 147 1.07 14.46 1.94
CA ILE A 147 0.35 14.90 3.15
C ILE A 147 0.61 16.38 3.46
N GLN A 148 1.88 16.82 3.39
CA GLN A 148 2.26 18.20 3.69
C GLN A 148 1.75 19.23 2.68
N LYS A 149 1.48 18.82 1.44
CA LYS A 149 0.92 19.71 0.41
C LYS A 149 -0.58 19.97 0.54
N HIS A 150 -1.22 19.55 1.64
CA HIS A 150 -2.68 19.66 1.83
C HIS A 150 -3.51 19.04 0.69
N GLN A 151 -2.93 18.09 -0.05
CA GLN A 151 -3.71 17.34 -1.03
C GLN A 151 -4.71 16.46 -0.28
N LYS A 152 -5.92 16.33 -0.85
CA LYS A 152 -6.98 15.46 -0.32
C LYS A 152 -6.40 14.08 -0.06
N ARG A 153 -6.51 13.58 1.18
CA ARG A 153 -6.01 12.25 1.55
C ARG A 153 -7.04 11.22 1.13
N TRP A 154 -6.61 10.17 0.44
CA TRP A 154 -7.49 9.10 -0.03
C TRP A 154 -7.20 7.83 0.76
N LEU A 155 -8.25 7.17 1.25
CA LEU A 155 -8.09 5.99 2.10
C LEU A 155 -7.36 4.85 1.38
N MET A 156 -7.71 4.62 0.12
CA MET A 156 -7.07 3.57 -0.68
C MET A 156 -5.60 3.88 -0.96
N GLU A 157 -5.23 5.15 -1.19
CA GLU A 157 -3.83 5.55 -1.39
C GLU A 157 -3.02 5.29 -0.11
N ASP A 158 -3.54 5.67 1.06
CA ASP A 158 -2.92 5.37 2.35
C ASP A 158 -2.77 3.86 2.58
N ILE A 159 -3.79 3.05 2.26
CA ILE A 159 -3.70 1.59 2.32
C ILE A 159 -2.58 1.08 1.40
N MET A 160 -2.43 1.59 0.17
CA MET A 160 -1.35 1.20 -0.73
C MET A 160 0.04 1.55 -0.17
N HIS A 161 0.19 2.71 0.46
CA HIS A 161 1.45 3.13 1.07
C HIS A 161 1.78 2.38 2.36
N GLN A 162 0.76 2.02 3.15
CA GLN A 162 0.90 1.39 4.47
C GLN A 162 1.00 -0.14 4.39
N TYR A 163 0.24 -0.79 3.50
CA TYR A 163 0.22 -2.24 3.28
C TYR A 163 1.16 -2.73 2.19
N GLY A 164 1.91 -1.84 1.55
CA GLY A 164 2.99 -2.19 0.63
C GLY A 164 4.19 -2.90 1.26
N GLY A 165 4.02 -3.69 2.34
CA GLY A 165 4.90 -4.80 2.73
C GLY A 165 6.40 -4.54 2.79
N PHE A 166 6.87 -3.28 2.92
CA PHE A 166 8.29 -2.95 2.84
C PHE A 166 9.07 -3.56 4.00
N ALA A 167 8.43 -3.75 5.15
CA ALA A 167 9.06 -4.39 6.29
C ALA A 167 9.51 -5.82 5.94
N GLY A 168 8.62 -6.67 5.39
CA GLY A 168 9.00 -8.03 4.96
C GLY A 168 9.99 -8.04 3.82
N ALA A 169 9.82 -7.15 2.83
CA ALA A 169 10.72 -7.01 1.70
C ALA A 169 12.15 -6.59 2.10
N ILE A 170 12.34 -5.96 3.26
CA ILE A 170 13.65 -5.47 3.73
C ILE A 170 14.22 -6.34 4.85
N ILE A 171 13.39 -6.68 5.85
CA ILE A 171 13.80 -7.47 7.01
C ILE A 171 14.32 -8.82 6.54
N PHE A 172 13.67 -9.46 5.57
CA PHE A 172 14.07 -10.77 5.12
C PHE A 172 15.42 -10.77 4.36
N PRO A 173 15.64 -9.91 3.33
CA PRO A 173 16.95 -9.79 2.70
C PRO A 173 18.05 -9.29 3.64
N LEU A 174 17.74 -8.36 4.55
CA LEU A 174 18.70 -7.84 5.53
C LEU A 174 19.16 -8.94 6.50
N ASN A 175 18.23 -9.73 7.04
CA ASN A 175 18.58 -10.86 7.91
C ASN A 175 19.42 -11.90 7.18
N LEU A 176 19.05 -12.22 5.94
CA LEU A 176 19.83 -13.17 5.14
C LEU A 176 21.22 -12.62 4.83
N PHE A 177 21.34 -11.34 4.45
CA PHE A 177 22.62 -10.69 4.21
C PHE A 177 23.52 -10.76 5.45
N MET A 178 22.99 -10.43 6.63
CA MET A 178 23.75 -10.50 7.90
C MET A 178 24.23 -11.91 8.22
N GLN A 179 23.43 -12.95 7.92
CA GLN A 179 23.83 -14.35 8.12
C GLN A 179 24.91 -14.78 7.13
N LEU A 180 24.82 -14.33 5.87
CA LEU A 180 25.78 -14.64 4.82
C LEU A 180 27.10 -13.89 4.99
N PHE A 181 27.06 -12.62 5.42
CA PHE A 181 28.23 -11.73 5.51
C PHE A 181 29.40 -12.35 6.28
N ASN A 182 29.12 -13.05 7.38
CA ASN A 182 30.17 -13.64 8.22
C ASN A 182 30.60 -15.06 7.81
N ARG A 183 29.94 -15.69 6.84
CA ARG A 183 30.11 -17.13 6.54
C ARG A 183 30.07 -17.48 5.06
N VAL A 184 30.09 -16.48 4.17
CA VAL A 184 29.83 -16.69 2.75
C VAL A 184 30.83 -17.65 2.11
N GLU A 185 32.12 -17.55 2.46
CA GLU A 185 33.18 -18.36 1.85
C GLU A 185 33.02 -19.85 2.17
N HIS A 186 32.59 -20.16 3.39
CA HIS A 186 32.36 -21.54 3.83
C HIS A 186 31.16 -22.19 3.12
N TYR A 187 30.14 -21.40 2.80
CA TYR A 187 28.94 -21.92 2.14
C TYR A 187 29.10 -21.97 0.62
N ILE A 188 29.76 -20.98 0.00
CA ILE A 188 29.85 -20.86 -1.46
C ILE A 188 30.85 -21.83 -2.09
N SER A 189 31.77 -22.42 -1.33
CA SER A 189 32.57 -23.57 -1.79
C SER A 189 31.70 -24.78 -2.17
N ASN A 190 30.47 -24.87 -1.64
CA ASN A 190 29.52 -25.92 -1.99
C ASN A 190 28.69 -25.52 -3.22
N THR A 191 28.82 -26.29 -4.30
CA THR A 191 28.08 -26.06 -5.56
C THR A 191 26.56 -25.99 -5.35
N TYR A 192 25.98 -26.82 -4.47
CA TYR A 192 24.54 -26.80 -4.19
C TYR A 192 24.09 -25.49 -3.54
N PHE A 193 24.91 -24.95 -2.64
CA PHE A 193 24.64 -23.67 -2.01
C PHE A 193 24.76 -22.52 -2.99
N LEU A 194 25.74 -22.57 -3.90
CA LEU A 194 25.90 -21.57 -4.95
C LEU A 194 24.68 -21.54 -5.91
N VAL A 195 24.13 -22.70 -6.27
CA VAL A 195 22.87 -22.79 -7.05
C VAL A 195 21.71 -22.15 -6.27
N PHE A 196 21.56 -22.51 -4.99
CA PHE A 196 20.52 -21.95 -4.14
C PHE A 196 20.64 -20.42 -4.00
N ALA A 197 21.84 -19.91 -3.73
CA ALA A 197 22.12 -18.49 -3.61
C ALA A 197 21.80 -17.73 -4.91
N SER A 198 22.16 -18.30 -6.06
CA SER A 198 21.89 -17.72 -7.39
C SER A 198 20.39 -17.64 -7.64
N PHE A 199 19.66 -18.74 -7.40
CA PHE A 199 18.20 -18.77 -7.53
C PHE A 199 17.52 -17.73 -6.63
N PHE A 200 17.94 -17.69 -5.37
CA PHE A 200 17.35 -16.80 -4.39
C PHE A 200 17.62 -15.32 -4.69
N LEU A 201 18.81 -14.98 -5.19
CA LEU A 201 19.16 -13.62 -5.60
C LEU A 201 18.28 -13.15 -6.76
N VAL A 202 18.07 -14.00 -7.77
CA VAL A 202 17.16 -13.70 -8.90
C VAL A 202 15.73 -13.54 -8.39
N LEU A 203 15.27 -14.46 -7.54
CA LEU A 203 13.93 -14.41 -6.94
C LEU A 203 13.72 -13.11 -6.14
N MET A 204 14.67 -12.72 -5.29
CA MET A 204 14.59 -11.48 -4.52
C MET A 204 14.57 -10.24 -5.43
N THR A 205 15.41 -10.21 -6.47
CA THR A 205 15.43 -9.11 -7.45
C THR A 205 14.07 -8.94 -8.11
N ILE A 206 13.46 -10.05 -8.52
CA ILE A 206 12.13 -10.10 -9.09
C ILE A 206 11.08 -9.59 -8.10
N LEU A 207 11.09 -10.07 -6.86
CA LEU A 207 10.13 -9.66 -5.84
C LEU A 207 10.24 -8.16 -5.55
N MET A 208 11.47 -7.63 -5.46
CA MET A 208 11.70 -6.19 -5.32
C MET A 208 11.11 -5.41 -6.49
N TYR A 209 11.32 -5.87 -7.73
CA TYR A 209 10.73 -5.23 -8.91
C TYR A 209 9.20 -5.20 -8.83
N VAL A 210 8.58 -6.33 -8.49
CA VAL A 210 7.12 -6.43 -8.36
C VAL A 210 6.59 -5.51 -7.25
N ILE A 211 7.26 -5.46 -6.10
CA ILE A 211 6.85 -4.65 -4.94
C ILE A 211 7.03 -3.15 -5.19
N PHE A 212 8.17 -2.72 -5.74
CA PHE A 212 8.48 -1.31 -5.89
C PHE A 212 7.94 -0.67 -7.18
N PHE A 213 7.65 -1.45 -8.23
CA PHE A 213 7.20 -0.91 -9.51
C PHE A 213 5.85 -1.45 -9.95
N GLU A 214 5.67 -2.77 -10.02
CA GLU A 214 4.45 -3.36 -10.60
C GLU A 214 3.22 -3.12 -9.72
N ILE A 215 3.32 -3.41 -8.42
CA ILE A 215 2.21 -3.21 -7.46
C ILE A 215 1.78 -1.75 -7.43
N PRO A 216 2.65 -0.75 -7.22
CA PRO A 216 2.24 0.66 -7.22
C PRO A 216 1.62 1.10 -8.55
N SER A 217 2.17 0.66 -9.68
CA SER A 217 1.66 1.01 -11.02
C SER A 217 0.24 0.49 -11.25
N GLN A 218 0.00 -0.80 -10.99
CA GLN A 218 -1.31 -1.42 -11.18
C GLN A 218 -2.34 -0.94 -10.16
N SER A 219 -1.90 -0.75 -8.91
CA SER A 219 -2.76 -0.24 -7.83
C SER A 219 -3.26 1.17 -8.15
N LYS A 220 -2.40 2.04 -8.70
CA LYS A 220 -2.79 3.38 -9.16
C LYS A 220 -3.81 3.33 -10.30
N LYS A 221 -3.63 2.43 -11.28
CA LYS A 221 -4.62 2.24 -12.36
C LYS A 221 -5.98 1.82 -11.81
N TYR A 222 -5.99 0.87 -10.88
CA TYR A 222 -7.23 0.42 -10.25
C TYR A 222 -7.91 1.53 -9.44
N LEU A 223 -7.12 2.34 -8.73
CA LEU A 223 -7.63 3.49 -7.99
C LEU A 223 -8.31 4.50 -8.93
N LEU A 224 -7.69 4.82 -10.06
CA LEU A 224 -8.27 5.71 -11.08
C LEU A 224 -9.55 5.15 -11.70
N GLN A 225 -9.64 3.82 -11.87
CA GLN A 225 -10.85 3.16 -12.37
C GLN A 225 -11.99 3.16 -11.33
N THR A 226 -11.65 2.95 -10.06
CA THR A 226 -12.64 2.80 -8.98
C THR A 226 -13.14 4.15 -8.47
N TYR A 227 -12.28 5.17 -8.50
CA TYR A 227 -12.57 6.53 -8.05
C TYR A 227 -12.22 7.53 -9.15
N PRO A 228 -13.09 7.75 -10.16
CA PRO A 228 -12.83 8.71 -11.23
C PRO A 228 -12.58 10.13 -10.70
N GLU A 229 -13.22 10.48 -9.57
CA GLU A 229 -13.03 11.75 -8.85
C GLU A 229 -11.58 11.96 -8.39
N TYR A 230 -10.82 10.89 -8.14
CA TYR A 230 -9.39 10.97 -7.86
C TYR A 230 -8.59 11.54 -9.03
N SER A 231 -9.01 11.25 -10.27
CA SER A 231 -8.35 11.80 -11.47
C SER A 231 -8.58 13.31 -11.61
N LEU A 232 -9.77 13.78 -11.21
CA LEU A 232 -10.17 15.18 -11.30
C LEU A 232 -9.56 16.03 -10.18
N ALA A 233 -9.35 15.45 -9.01
CA ALA A 233 -8.74 16.13 -7.85
C ALA A 233 -7.21 16.24 -7.90
N ASN A 234 -6.55 15.48 -8.78
CA ASN A 234 -5.09 15.44 -8.95
C ASN A 234 -4.61 16.01 -10.30
N LEU A 235 -5.50 16.68 -11.06
CA LEU A 235 -5.18 17.55 -12.19
C LEU A 235 -4.73 18.93 -11.67
#